data_AF-A0A957UFH2-F1
#
_entry.id   AF-A0A957UFH2-F1
#
_cell.length_a   1.000
_cell.length_b   1.000
_cell.length_c   1.000
_cell.angle_alpha   90.00
_cell.angle_beta   90.00
_cell.angle_gamma   90.00
#
_symmetry.space_group_name_H-M   'P 1'
#
loop_
_entity.id
_entity.type
_entity.pdbx_description
1 polymer ?
#
loop_
_entity_poly.entity_id
_entity_poly.type
_entity_poly.pdbx_seq_one_letter_code
_entity_poly.pdbx_strand_id
1 'polypeptide(L)'
;MMHIPTADDLRAQPIDNCHDDVLREVRAAVSAHIAAGEAAQRTGLASDKRRADAHARHAQALLDYADELKAEQAIGAQQYRQAQAEVAEREAIAIQNKIETGAEQPEVNFGESMSSNTFASARAVYTAEASARGERSYLVDLYRGQVLHDPAALQRLGDHGQTVPRELRDASTANVAGFVPPAYLTSLFAEAAKAGRPTANLCTPAPLPPSGMTVSMGRITTPTTIAAQNGENTTVSNTDPDDTLLTADVRTYAGFADLSRQAVERGELVDQVVMADLATSYNAALNSAIVNGDGNNGTHLGIRNIVGINAVTYTDASPTVGELLPKLADAVGKVMSQRYTGPTGIVMHPKLWAWALGQVDSDGRPLVVPSGAGPNNAAGIAGAPQYGVTAGYLLGVPVTLDGTLPTNLGAGNNETCVIVADFRDLFLFEDAAASPAQIRVDQVLADQLGLRFVAYGYSAFAGGRQPSAISVVTGTGLIVA
;
A
#
# COMPACT_ATOMS: atom_id res chain seq x y z
N MET A 1 -25.38 -37.71 -26.85
CA MET A 1 -25.03 -37.12 -25.54
C MET A 1 -23.54 -36.89 -25.56
N MET A 2 -23.11 -35.64 -25.40
CA MET A 2 -21.70 -35.28 -25.30
C MET A 2 -21.15 -35.91 -24.01
N HIS A 3 -20.02 -36.65 -24.09
CA HIS A 3 -19.39 -37.23 -22.90
C HIS A 3 -18.89 -36.10 -22.02
N ILE A 4 -19.40 -36.00 -20.79
CA ILE A 4 -18.90 -35.03 -19.81
C ILE A 4 -17.75 -35.72 -19.06
N PRO A 5 -16.54 -35.14 -19.08
CA PRO A 5 -15.36 -35.76 -18.47
C PRO A 5 -15.53 -35.92 -16.96
N THR A 6 -15.21 -37.11 -16.47
CA THR A 6 -15.23 -37.44 -15.04
C THR A 6 -13.86 -37.21 -14.39
N ALA A 7 -13.79 -37.24 -13.05
CA ALA A 7 -12.53 -37.06 -12.33
C ALA A 7 -11.46 -38.10 -12.74
N ASP A 8 -11.85 -39.34 -13.02
CA ASP A 8 -10.93 -40.39 -13.49
C ASP A 8 -10.44 -40.13 -14.91
N ASP A 9 -11.27 -39.56 -15.78
CA ASP A 9 -10.86 -39.18 -17.14
C ASP A 9 -9.81 -38.06 -17.12
N LEU A 10 -9.95 -37.09 -16.22
CA LEU A 10 -9.01 -35.98 -16.06
C LEU A 10 -7.69 -36.42 -15.40
N ARG A 11 -7.75 -37.37 -14.46
CA ARG A 11 -6.55 -37.99 -13.85
C ARG A 11 -5.72 -38.80 -14.85
N ALA A 12 -6.33 -39.33 -15.90
CA ALA A 12 -5.67 -40.14 -16.91
C ALA A 12 -5.04 -39.33 -18.07
N GLN A 13 -5.21 -38.00 -18.09
CA GLN A 13 -4.65 -37.14 -19.13
C GLN A 13 -3.12 -36.96 -18.96
N PRO A 14 -2.35 -36.83 -20.05
CA PRO A 14 -0.91 -36.63 -19.99
C PRO A 14 -0.54 -35.32 -19.28
N ILE A 15 0.59 -35.35 -18.56
CA ILE A 15 1.09 -34.32 -17.61
C ILE A 15 1.59 -33.03 -18.32
N ASP A 16 1.37 -32.88 -19.63
CA ASP A 16 1.86 -31.74 -20.40
C ASP A 16 1.11 -30.42 -20.13
N ASN A 17 -0.01 -30.48 -19.41
CA ASN A 17 -0.83 -29.32 -19.07
C ASN A 17 -0.35 -28.68 -17.77
N CYS A 18 -0.19 -27.35 -17.77
CA CYS A 18 0.10 -26.62 -16.54
C CYS A 18 -1.08 -26.80 -15.55
N HIS A 19 -0.78 -26.78 -14.26
CA HIS A 19 -1.75 -27.07 -13.18
C HIS A 19 -2.98 -26.13 -13.21
N ASP A 20 -2.82 -24.92 -13.77
CA ASP A 20 -3.90 -23.95 -13.99
C ASP A 20 -4.82 -24.32 -15.17
N ASP A 21 -4.29 -24.95 -16.22
CA ASP A 21 -5.09 -25.46 -17.34
C ASP A 21 -5.98 -26.62 -16.89
N VAL A 22 -5.47 -27.51 -16.03
CA VAL A 22 -6.23 -28.63 -15.45
C VAL A 22 -7.35 -28.11 -14.55
N LEU A 23 -7.08 -27.11 -13.68
CA LEU A 23 -8.12 -26.49 -12.85
C LEU A 23 -9.22 -25.79 -13.67
N ARG A 24 -8.88 -25.21 -14.82
CA ARG A 24 -9.86 -24.62 -15.75
C ARG A 24 -10.77 -25.69 -16.35
N GLU A 25 -10.22 -26.83 -16.75
CA GLU A 25 -11.00 -27.95 -17.29
C GLU A 25 -11.91 -28.59 -16.23
N VAL A 26 -11.44 -28.75 -14.99
CA VAL A 26 -12.24 -29.25 -13.87
C VAL A 26 -13.45 -28.33 -13.60
N ARG A 27 -13.26 -27.00 -13.62
CA ARG A 27 -14.37 -26.04 -13.45
C ARG A 27 -15.41 -26.16 -14.58
N ALA A 28 -14.96 -26.32 -15.82
CA ALA A 28 -15.86 -26.52 -16.96
C ALA A 28 -16.65 -27.84 -16.82
N ALA A 29 -16.00 -28.93 -16.40
CA ALA A 29 -16.64 -30.24 -16.18
C ALA A 29 -17.69 -30.20 -15.05
N VAL A 30 -17.39 -29.54 -13.93
CA VAL A 30 -18.34 -29.34 -12.82
C VAL A 30 -19.58 -28.57 -13.30
N SER A 31 -19.38 -27.48 -14.04
CA SER A 31 -20.51 -26.69 -14.57
C SER A 31 -21.41 -27.49 -15.52
N ALA A 32 -20.81 -28.35 -16.35
CA ALA A 32 -21.53 -29.22 -17.28
C ALA A 32 -22.33 -30.31 -16.54
N HIS A 33 -21.77 -30.89 -15.47
CA HIS A 33 -22.47 -31.88 -14.65
C HIS A 33 -23.64 -31.30 -13.86
N ILE A 34 -23.50 -30.07 -13.34
CA ILE A 34 -24.60 -29.36 -12.67
C ILE A 34 -25.73 -29.08 -13.67
N ALA A 35 -25.41 -28.53 -14.85
CA ALA A 35 -26.40 -28.26 -15.89
C ALA A 35 -27.12 -29.54 -16.38
N ALA A 36 -26.40 -30.66 -16.51
CA ALA A 36 -27.00 -31.95 -16.87
C ALA A 36 -27.89 -32.53 -15.76
N GLY A 37 -27.50 -32.35 -14.49
CA GLY A 37 -28.31 -32.73 -13.33
C GLY A 37 -29.62 -31.94 -13.24
N GLU A 38 -29.56 -30.63 -13.41
CA GLU A 38 -30.75 -29.76 -13.43
C GLU A 38 -31.69 -30.09 -14.59
N ALA A 39 -31.15 -30.40 -15.78
CA ALA A 39 -31.94 -30.83 -16.92
C ALA A 39 -32.67 -32.16 -16.66
N ALA A 40 -32.03 -33.11 -15.97
CA ALA A 40 -32.64 -34.39 -15.58
C ALA A 40 -33.71 -34.24 -14.48
N GLN A 41 -33.62 -33.24 -13.61
CA GLN A 41 -34.63 -32.98 -12.59
C GLN A 41 -35.94 -32.41 -13.16
N ARG A 42 -35.87 -31.68 -14.28
CA ARG A 42 -37.05 -31.05 -14.92
C ARG A 42 -38.02 -32.03 -15.59
N THR A 43 -37.58 -33.25 -15.93
CA THR A 43 -38.39 -34.23 -16.68
C THR A 43 -39.29 -35.10 -15.79
N GLY A 44 -39.06 -35.14 -14.47
CA GLY A 44 -39.98 -35.75 -13.49
C GLY A 44 -40.09 -37.28 -13.48
N LEU A 45 -39.34 -38.02 -14.30
CA LEU A 45 -39.37 -39.49 -14.36
C LEU A 45 -38.42 -40.14 -13.33
N ALA A 46 -38.80 -41.31 -12.81
CA ALA A 46 -37.99 -42.05 -11.81
C ALA A 46 -36.61 -42.51 -12.32
N SER A 47 -36.46 -42.72 -13.64
CA SER A 47 -35.17 -42.99 -14.28
C SER A 47 -34.23 -41.79 -14.29
N ASP A 48 -34.79 -40.57 -14.31
CA ASP A 48 -34.03 -39.33 -14.43
C ASP A 48 -33.54 -38.83 -13.07
N LYS A 49 -34.23 -39.16 -11.97
CA LYS A 49 -33.69 -38.96 -10.61
C LYS A 49 -32.36 -39.70 -10.40
N ARG A 50 -32.27 -40.96 -10.84
CA ARG A 50 -31.01 -41.73 -10.74
C ARG A 50 -29.89 -41.12 -11.59
N ARG A 51 -30.22 -40.47 -12.72
CA ARG A 51 -29.27 -39.75 -13.56
C ARG A 51 -28.81 -38.44 -12.92
N ALA A 52 -29.73 -37.69 -12.30
CA ALA A 52 -29.40 -36.49 -11.54
C ALA A 52 -28.49 -36.81 -10.34
N ASP A 53 -28.79 -37.89 -9.60
CA ASP A 53 -27.96 -38.36 -8.49
C ASP A 53 -26.56 -38.79 -8.96
N ALA A 54 -26.45 -39.42 -10.14
CA ALA A 54 -25.17 -39.78 -10.73
C ALA A 54 -24.34 -38.52 -11.10
N HIS A 55 -24.96 -37.53 -11.73
CA HIS A 55 -24.29 -36.26 -12.05
C HIS A 55 -23.87 -35.47 -10.81
N ALA A 56 -24.64 -35.50 -9.73
CA ALA A 56 -24.26 -34.89 -8.45
C ALA A 56 -23.03 -35.57 -7.84
N ARG A 57 -22.95 -36.91 -7.89
CA ARG A 57 -21.76 -37.65 -7.42
C ARG A 57 -20.52 -37.36 -8.26
N HIS A 58 -20.67 -37.26 -9.58
CA HIS A 58 -19.55 -36.90 -10.47
C HIS A 58 -19.07 -35.46 -10.25
N ALA A 59 -19.99 -34.50 -10.01
CA ALA A 59 -19.62 -33.13 -9.67
C ALA A 59 -18.88 -33.02 -8.33
N GLN A 60 -19.31 -33.78 -7.31
CA GLN A 60 -18.61 -33.85 -6.02
C GLN A 60 -17.20 -34.42 -6.16
N ALA A 61 -17.04 -35.53 -6.89
CA ALA A 61 -15.72 -36.14 -7.11
C ALA A 61 -14.74 -35.19 -7.86
N LEU A 62 -15.26 -34.34 -8.75
CA LEU A 62 -14.44 -33.32 -9.44
C LEU A 62 -14.04 -32.16 -8.52
N LEU A 63 -14.89 -31.78 -7.57
CA LEU A 63 -14.56 -30.77 -6.57
C LEU A 63 -13.49 -31.27 -5.60
N ASP A 64 -13.59 -32.53 -5.15
CA ASP A 64 -12.58 -33.17 -4.30
C ASP A 64 -11.22 -33.23 -5.03
N TYR A 65 -11.21 -33.59 -6.31
CA TYR A 65 -9.99 -33.57 -7.14
C TYR A 65 -9.41 -32.15 -7.32
N ALA A 66 -10.25 -31.12 -7.45
CA ALA A 66 -9.79 -29.74 -7.53
C ALA A 66 -9.09 -29.29 -6.24
N ASP A 67 -9.54 -29.77 -5.09
CA ASP A 67 -8.95 -29.42 -3.80
C ASP A 67 -7.63 -30.18 -3.54
N GLU A 68 -7.52 -31.43 -4.01
CA GLU A 68 -6.24 -32.16 -4.08
C GLU A 68 -5.20 -31.39 -4.91
N LEU A 69 -5.57 -30.93 -6.11
CA LEU A 69 -4.68 -30.18 -7.00
C LEU A 69 -4.22 -28.85 -6.38
N LYS A 70 -5.12 -28.09 -5.74
CA LYS A 70 -4.73 -26.83 -5.07
C LYS A 70 -3.79 -27.07 -3.89
N ALA A 71 -3.98 -28.17 -3.15
CA ALA A 71 -3.10 -28.53 -2.05
C ALA A 71 -1.67 -28.81 -2.54
N GLU A 72 -1.52 -29.49 -3.67
CA GLU A 72 -0.22 -29.72 -4.31
C GLU A 72 0.45 -28.43 -4.78
N GLN A 73 -0.29 -27.49 -5.39
CA GLN A 73 0.26 -26.17 -5.76
C GLN A 73 0.75 -25.38 -4.53
N ALA A 74 0.01 -25.44 -3.43
CA ALA A 74 0.38 -24.75 -2.20
C ALA A 74 1.69 -25.30 -1.60
N ILE A 75 1.88 -26.63 -1.65
CA ILE A 75 3.13 -27.28 -1.23
C ILE A 75 4.29 -26.87 -2.15
N GLY A 76 4.10 -26.87 -3.47
CA GLY A 76 5.12 -26.42 -4.42
C GLY A 76 5.53 -24.95 -4.22
N ALA A 77 4.55 -24.07 -3.97
CA ALA A 77 4.81 -22.66 -3.66
C ALA A 77 5.52 -22.45 -2.31
N GLN A 78 5.30 -23.33 -1.33
CA GLN A 78 6.07 -23.32 -0.07
C GLN A 78 7.51 -23.78 -0.28
N GLN A 79 7.73 -24.85 -1.04
CA GLN A 79 9.08 -25.36 -1.36
C GLN A 79 9.90 -24.34 -2.15
N TYR A 80 9.29 -23.66 -3.13
CA TYR A 80 9.97 -22.59 -3.88
C TYR A 80 10.37 -21.42 -2.98
N ARG A 81 9.50 -21.00 -2.05
CA ARG A 81 9.82 -19.95 -1.07
C ARG A 81 10.95 -20.35 -0.13
N GLN A 82 10.98 -21.61 0.31
CA GLN A 82 12.08 -22.15 1.11
C GLN A 82 13.40 -22.18 0.33
N ALA A 83 13.38 -22.61 -0.93
CA ALA A 83 14.57 -22.60 -1.79
C ALA A 83 15.10 -21.18 -2.06
N GLN A 84 14.22 -20.19 -2.23
CA GLN A 84 14.61 -18.78 -2.38
C GLN A 84 15.22 -18.21 -1.08
N ALA A 85 14.69 -18.60 0.08
CA ALA A 85 15.28 -18.22 1.37
C ALA A 85 16.67 -18.84 1.58
N GLU A 86 16.88 -20.11 1.22
CA GLU A 86 18.19 -20.75 1.31
C GLU A 86 19.25 -20.11 0.38
N VAL A 87 18.85 -19.68 -0.82
CA VAL A 87 19.75 -18.95 -1.73
C VAL A 87 20.12 -17.59 -1.15
N ALA A 88 19.14 -16.85 -0.59
CA ALA A 88 19.38 -15.57 0.05
C ALA A 88 20.29 -15.69 1.28
N GLU A 89 20.14 -16.76 2.09
CA GLU A 89 21.03 -17.03 3.22
C GLU A 89 22.46 -17.37 2.75
N ARG A 90 22.63 -18.15 1.67
CA ARG A 90 23.95 -18.45 1.10
C ARG A 90 24.63 -17.19 0.55
N GLU A 91 23.87 -16.29 -0.07
CA GLU A 91 24.39 -15.01 -0.55
C GLU A 91 24.79 -14.09 0.61
N ALA A 92 23.99 -14.04 1.69
CA ALA A 92 24.32 -13.28 2.89
C ALA A 92 25.60 -13.80 3.57
N ILE A 93 25.76 -15.13 3.68
CA ILE A 93 26.98 -15.76 4.22
C ILE A 93 28.18 -15.49 3.29
N ALA A 94 28.00 -15.50 1.97
CA ALA A 94 29.07 -15.18 1.03
C ALA A 94 29.52 -13.71 1.12
N ILE A 95 28.61 -12.78 1.39
CA ILE A 95 28.92 -11.37 1.64
C ILE A 95 29.66 -11.23 2.97
N GLN A 96 29.20 -11.90 4.03
CA GLN A 96 29.85 -11.89 5.34
C GLN A 96 31.27 -12.48 5.28
N ASN A 97 31.46 -13.61 4.58
CA ASN A 97 32.78 -14.22 4.39
C ASN A 97 33.74 -13.30 3.62
N LYS A 98 33.24 -12.54 2.62
CA LYS A 98 34.05 -11.52 1.91
C LYS A 98 34.47 -10.35 2.80
N ILE A 99 33.69 -10.04 3.85
CA ILE A 99 34.01 -9.00 4.82
C ILE A 99 35.01 -9.52 5.87
N GLU A 100 34.89 -10.79 6.28
CA GLU A 100 35.72 -11.40 7.31
C GLU A 100 37.09 -11.90 6.81
N THR A 101 37.19 -12.38 5.56
CA THR A 101 38.46 -12.84 4.95
C THR A 101 39.16 -11.75 4.14
N GLY A 102 39.49 -10.61 4.77
CA GLY A 102 40.23 -9.52 4.12
C GLY A 102 41.45 -10.04 3.33
N ALA A 103 41.31 -10.16 2.01
CA ALA A 103 42.29 -10.78 1.12
C ALA A 103 42.79 -9.77 0.07
N GLU A 104 44.04 -9.35 0.31
CA GLU A 104 45.17 -9.17 -0.61
C GLU A 104 44.97 -8.46 -1.96
N GLN A 105 45.62 -7.31 -2.09
CA GLN A 105 45.93 -6.66 -3.36
C GLN A 105 46.91 -7.52 -4.18
N PRO A 106 46.77 -7.61 -5.52
CA PRO A 106 47.71 -8.37 -6.35
C PRO A 106 49.05 -7.63 -6.46
N GLU A 107 50.15 -8.30 -6.08
CA GLU A 107 51.52 -7.85 -6.33
C GLU A 107 51.84 -7.93 -7.84
N VAL A 108 52.24 -6.81 -8.43
CA VAL A 108 52.80 -6.75 -9.79
C VAL A 108 54.32 -6.76 -9.74
N ASN A 109 54.91 -7.89 -10.12
CA ASN A 109 56.35 -8.06 -10.36
C ASN A 109 56.80 -7.21 -11.56
N PHE A 110 57.67 -6.23 -11.31
CA PHE A 110 58.41 -5.50 -12.34
C PHE A 110 59.80 -6.11 -12.50
N GLY A 111 60.02 -6.83 -13.60
CA GLY A 111 61.32 -7.42 -13.91
C GLY A 111 61.47 -7.84 -15.38
N GLU A 112 62.47 -7.25 -16.01
CA GLU A 112 63.22 -7.73 -17.18
C GLU A 112 62.82 -7.37 -18.63
N SER A 113 63.56 -6.35 -19.10
CA SER A 113 64.27 -6.26 -20.38
C SER A 113 63.49 -5.92 -21.66
N MET A 114 63.58 -4.62 -22.03
CA MET A 114 63.62 -4.21 -23.43
C MET A 114 64.91 -4.74 -24.08
N SER A 115 64.76 -5.56 -25.13
CA SER A 115 65.82 -5.72 -26.13
C SER A 115 65.59 -4.76 -27.29
N SER A 116 66.64 -3.97 -27.54
CA SER A 116 66.74 -2.92 -28.54
C SER A 116 66.53 -3.46 -29.95
N ASN A 117 65.48 -2.98 -30.64
CA ASN A 117 65.45 -2.96 -32.10
C ASN A 117 65.51 -1.52 -32.60
N THR A 118 66.74 -1.10 -32.88
CA THR A 118 67.09 0.14 -33.56
C THR A 118 66.60 0.07 -35.00
N PHE A 119 65.47 0.72 -35.28
CA PHE A 119 65.11 1.06 -36.66
C PHE A 119 65.50 2.50 -36.92
N ALA A 120 66.63 2.64 -37.63
CA ALA A 120 67.02 3.90 -38.25
C ALA A 120 65.91 4.35 -39.21
N SER A 121 65.25 5.47 -38.91
CA SER A 121 64.52 6.21 -39.93
C SER A 121 64.33 7.68 -39.53
N ALA A 122 64.58 8.54 -40.50
CA ALA A 122 64.41 9.99 -40.50
C ALA A 122 65.13 10.76 -39.38
N ARG A 123 66.25 11.39 -39.73
CA ARG A 123 66.97 12.40 -38.94
C ARG A 123 65.97 13.39 -38.31
N ALA A 124 65.73 13.27 -37.00
CA ALA A 124 64.78 14.09 -36.26
C ALA A 124 65.08 15.59 -36.45
N VAL A 125 64.04 16.37 -36.73
CA VAL A 125 64.17 17.81 -37.04
C VAL A 125 64.74 18.60 -35.85
N TYR A 126 64.42 18.18 -34.63
CA TYR A 126 65.00 18.68 -33.39
C TYR A 126 65.83 17.57 -32.74
N THR A 127 67.15 17.74 -32.68
CA THR A 127 68.06 16.88 -31.92
C THR A 127 68.63 17.64 -30.73
N ALA A 128 68.98 16.93 -29.66
CA ALA A 128 69.57 17.53 -28.47
C ALA A 128 70.87 18.30 -28.80
N GLU A 129 71.67 17.83 -29.75
CA GLU A 129 72.90 18.49 -30.21
C GLU A 129 72.68 19.78 -31.02
N ALA A 130 71.57 19.89 -31.76
CA ALA A 130 71.21 21.09 -32.51
C ALA A 130 70.57 22.17 -31.62
N SER A 131 69.84 21.75 -30.59
CA SER A 131 69.29 22.66 -29.58
C SER A 131 70.36 23.16 -28.61
N ALA A 132 71.38 22.33 -28.29
CA ALA A 132 72.49 22.74 -27.43
C ALA A 132 73.44 23.76 -28.10
N ARG A 133 73.56 23.73 -29.43
CA ARG A 133 74.28 24.75 -30.23
C ARG A 133 73.47 26.03 -30.47
N GLY A 134 72.23 26.11 -29.96
CA GLY A 134 71.36 27.28 -30.09
C GLY A 134 70.76 27.47 -31.49
N GLU A 135 70.94 26.51 -32.39
CA GLU A 135 70.53 26.64 -33.79
C GLU A 135 69.05 26.29 -34.00
N ARG A 136 68.50 25.34 -33.23
CA ARG A 136 67.11 24.83 -33.41
C ARG A 136 66.51 24.34 -32.09
N SER A 137 65.48 25.02 -31.58
CA SER A 137 64.78 24.65 -30.34
C SER A 137 63.27 24.54 -30.55
N TYR A 138 62.69 23.40 -30.16
CA TYR A 138 61.26 23.09 -30.35
C TYR A 138 60.32 24.14 -29.71
N LEU A 139 60.61 24.58 -28.49
CA LEU A 139 59.77 25.55 -27.78
C LEU A 139 59.85 26.96 -28.39
N VAL A 140 61.02 27.34 -28.90
CA VAL A 140 61.21 28.63 -29.58
C VAL A 140 60.47 28.63 -30.91
N ASP A 141 60.57 27.54 -31.67
CA ASP A 141 59.84 27.40 -32.92
C ASP A 141 58.32 27.27 -32.68
N LEU A 142 57.86 26.63 -31.59
CA LEU A 142 56.44 26.60 -31.20
C LEU A 142 55.91 28.01 -30.94
N TYR A 143 56.65 28.81 -30.18
CA TYR A 143 56.29 30.20 -29.92
C TYR A 143 56.30 31.04 -31.20
N ARG A 144 57.35 30.94 -32.03
CA ARG A 144 57.45 31.69 -33.30
C ARG A 144 56.38 31.27 -34.31
N GLY A 145 56.00 29.99 -34.34
CA GLY A 145 54.95 29.48 -35.21
C GLY A 145 53.55 29.87 -34.77
N GLN A 146 53.23 29.78 -33.48
CA GLN A 146 51.90 30.12 -32.96
C GLN A 146 51.65 31.61 -32.81
N VAL A 147 52.67 32.38 -32.40
CA VAL A 147 52.50 33.80 -32.05
C VAL A 147 52.99 34.72 -33.16
N LEU A 148 54.12 34.42 -33.80
CA LEU A 148 54.67 35.25 -34.89
C LEU A 148 54.29 34.74 -36.30
N HIS A 149 53.61 33.59 -36.40
CA HIS A 149 53.22 32.94 -37.66
C HIS A 149 54.36 32.78 -38.68
N ASP A 150 55.57 32.51 -38.19
CA ASP A 150 56.73 32.26 -39.05
C ASP A 150 56.52 30.95 -39.86
N PRO A 151 56.41 31.02 -41.21
CA PRO A 151 56.15 29.84 -42.04
C PRO A 151 57.23 28.77 -41.91
N ALA A 152 58.49 29.18 -41.68
CA ALA A 152 59.60 28.24 -41.59
C ALA A 152 59.59 27.45 -40.27
N ALA A 153 59.15 28.07 -39.17
CA ALA A 153 59.00 27.41 -37.87
C ALA A 153 57.81 26.42 -37.89
N LEU A 154 56.70 26.82 -38.52
CA LEU A 154 55.52 25.97 -38.69
C LEU A 154 55.83 24.71 -39.52
N GLN A 155 56.61 24.84 -40.59
CA GLN A 155 57.03 23.69 -41.39
C GLN A 155 57.86 22.69 -40.57
N ARG A 156 58.80 23.18 -39.74
CA ARG A 156 59.62 22.32 -38.87
C ARG A 156 58.83 21.64 -37.75
N LEU A 157 57.84 22.32 -37.17
CA LEU A 157 56.91 21.72 -36.21
C LEU A 157 56.06 20.63 -36.85
N GLY A 158 55.58 20.87 -38.08
CA GLY A 158 54.84 19.89 -38.87
C GLY A 158 55.67 18.64 -39.15
N ASP A 159 56.91 18.81 -39.59
CA ASP A 159 57.83 17.69 -39.86
C ASP A 159 58.20 16.92 -38.58
N HIS A 160 58.27 17.60 -37.42
CA HIS A 160 58.47 16.93 -36.13
C HIS A 160 57.27 16.10 -35.70
N GLY A 161 56.05 16.61 -35.91
CA GLY A 161 54.80 15.88 -35.61
C GLY A 161 54.61 14.61 -36.44
N GLN A 162 55.26 14.51 -37.60
CA GLN A 162 55.25 13.32 -38.46
C GLN A 162 56.33 12.29 -38.10
N THR A 163 57.38 12.69 -37.36
CA THR A 163 58.56 11.85 -37.09
C THR A 163 58.56 11.22 -35.70
N VAL A 164 57.76 11.71 -34.75
CA VAL A 164 57.65 11.12 -33.40
C VAL A 164 56.33 10.34 -33.28
N PRO A 165 56.35 9.00 -33.09
CA PRO A 165 55.14 8.23 -32.87
C PRO A 165 54.47 8.63 -31.54
N ARG A 166 53.20 9.05 -31.62
CA ARG A 166 52.40 9.59 -30.51
C ARG A 166 51.85 8.44 -29.65
N GLU A 167 52.39 8.22 -28.45
CA GLU A 167 51.74 7.35 -27.45
C GLU A 167 50.70 8.13 -26.63
N LEU A 168 49.43 7.73 -26.74
CA LEU A 168 48.31 8.27 -25.95
C LEU A 168 47.79 7.17 -25.05
N ARG A 169 48.02 7.27 -23.75
CA ARG A 169 47.27 6.50 -22.76
C ARG A 169 46.25 7.44 -22.11
N ASP A 170 44.98 7.18 -22.37
CA ASP A 170 43.86 7.94 -21.82
C ASP A 170 43.36 7.26 -20.54
N ALA A 171 43.19 8.04 -19.47
CA ALA A 171 42.73 7.54 -18.17
C ALA A 171 41.26 7.89 -18.02
N SER A 172 40.40 6.86 -18.05
CA SER A 172 38.97 7.01 -17.85
C SER A 172 38.63 7.16 -16.36
N THR A 173 37.40 7.54 -16.05
CA THR A 173 36.86 7.53 -14.68
C THR A 173 36.93 6.15 -14.02
N ALA A 174 37.01 5.06 -14.79
CA ALA A 174 37.25 3.72 -14.26
C ALA A 174 38.68 3.56 -13.69
N ASN A 175 39.65 4.34 -14.16
CA ASN A 175 41.04 4.30 -13.68
C ASN A 175 41.23 5.02 -12.33
N VAL A 176 40.23 5.79 -11.88
CA VAL A 176 40.24 6.55 -10.61
C VAL A 176 39.00 6.27 -9.75
N ALA A 177 38.40 5.09 -9.90
CA ALA A 177 37.16 4.71 -9.20
C ALA A 177 37.23 4.82 -7.66
N GLY A 178 38.43 4.65 -7.06
CA GLY A 178 38.63 4.85 -5.62
C GLY A 178 38.62 6.31 -5.15
N PHE A 179 38.73 7.27 -6.08
CA PHE A 179 38.71 8.72 -5.80
C PHE A 179 37.38 9.38 -6.14
N VAL A 180 36.48 8.66 -6.81
CA VAL A 180 35.14 9.14 -7.16
C VAL A 180 34.12 8.38 -6.30
N PRO A 181 33.79 8.87 -5.09
CA PRO A 181 32.82 8.20 -4.24
C PRO A 181 31.43 8.19 -4.90
N PRO A 182 30.63 7.13 -4.74
CA PRO A 182 29.24 7.13 -5.18
C PRO A 182 28.45 8.19 -4.39
N ALA A 183 27.54 8.88 -5.07
CA ALA A 183 26.64 9.82 -4.41
C ALA A 183 25.53 9.05 -3.68
N TYR A 184 25.45 9.21 -2.35
CA TYR A 184 24.34 8.70 -1.55
C TYR A 184 23.20 9.71 -1.52
N LEU A 185 22.04 9.33 -2.06
CA LEU A 185 20.83 10.17 -2.10
C LEU A 185 20.06 10.06 -0.78
N THR A 186 20.68 10.51 0.31
CA THR A 186 20.13 10.42 1.67
C THR A 186 18.79 11.14 1.83
N SER A 187 18.53 12.19 1.04
CA SER A 187 17.29 12.97 1.05
C SER A 187 16.15 12.38 0.21
N LEU A 188 16.39 11.35 -0.60
CA LEU A 188 15.38 10.70 -1.44
C LEU A 188 15.07 9.28 -0.94
N PHE A 189 14.98 9.12 0.38
CA PHE A 189 14.52 7.86 0.95
C PHE A 189 13.01 7.67 0.67
N ALA A 190 12.61 6.43 0.40
CA ALA A 190 11.20 6.09 0.29
C ALA A 190 10.66 5.78 1.70
N GLU A 191 9.71 6.57 2.17
CA GLU A 191 9.00 6.28 3.43
C GLU A 191 8.13 5.03 3.27
N ALA A 192 7.97 4.26 4.35
CA ALA A 192 7.05 3.13 4.35
C ALA A 192 5.61 3.63 4.18
N ALA A 193 4.92 3.17 3.13
CA ALA A 193 3.55 3.57 2.87
C ALA A 193 2.60 3.05 3.96
N LYS A 194 1.91 3.97 4.64
CA LYS A 194 0.89 3.65 5.66
C LYS A 194 -0.43 4.33 5.34
N ALA A 195 -1.52 3.73 5.81
CA ALA A 195 -2.87 4.20 5.54
C ALA A 195 -3.22 5.55 6.22
N GLY A 196 -2.41 6.06 7.15
CA GLY A 196 -2.66 7.35 7.79
C GLY A 196 -4.02 7.40 8.53
N ARG A 197 -4.59 8.60 8.66
CA ARG A 197 -5.81 8.84 9.46
C ARG A 197 -7.04 9.50 8.78
N PRO A 198 -7.53 9.02 7.62
CA PRO A 198 -8.66 9.66 6.93
C PRO A 198 -9.96 9.73 7.76
N THR A 199 -10.42 8.63 8.36
CA THR A 199 -11.68 8.62 9.13
C THR A 199 -11.61 9.45 10.41
N ALA A 200 -10.47 9.41 11.11
CA ALA A 200 -10.25 10.19 12.31
C ALA A 200 -10.35 11.71 12.04
N ASN A 201 -9.79 12.17 10.91
CA ASN A 201 -9.85 13.57 10.49
C ASN A 201 -11.26 14.07 10.15
N LEU A 202 -12.19 13.17 9.81
CA LEU A 202 -13.58 13.55 9.54
C LEU A 202 -14.35 13.80 10.83
N CYS A 203 -13.97 13.17 11.94
CA CYS A 203 -14.61 13.32 13.24
C CYS A 203 -14.43 14.75 13.78
N THR A 204 -15.33 15.17 14.67
CA THR A 204 -15.24 16.49 15.30
C THR A 204 -14.11 16.51 16.33
N PRO A 205 -13.09 17.36 16.15
CA PRO A 205 -12.00 17.46 17.11
C PRO A 205 -12.47 18.17 18.38
N ALA A 206 -12.10 17.64 19.53
CA ALA A 206 -12.31 18.28 20.83
C ALA A 206 -11.02 18.20 21.67
N PRO A 207 -10.68 19.24 22.45
CA PRO A 207 -9.51 19.17 23.32
C PRO A 207 -9.75 18.17 24.45
N LEU A 208 -8.76 17.33 24.72
CA LEU A 208 -8.81 16.42 25.86
C LEU A 208 -8.81 17.22 27.19
N PRO A 209 -9.66 16.85 28.18
CA PRO A 209 -9.60 17.47 29.50
C PRO A 209 -8.20 17.33 30.13
N PRO A 210 -7.70 18.34 30.88
CA PRO A 210 -6.36 18.30 31.47
C PRO A 210 -6.13 17.18 32.49
N SER A 211 -7.19 16.53 32.96
CA SER A 211 -7.13 15.49 34.00
C SER A 211 -8.32 14.54 33.86
N GLY A 212 -8.08 13.27 34.21
CA GLY A 212 -9.06 12.20 34.13
C GLY A 212 -8.74 11.17 33.04
N MET A 213 -9.03 9.90 33.32
CA MET A 213 -8.88 8.80 32.36
C MET A 213 -10.18 8.47 31.64
N THR A 214 -11.24 9.24 31.87
CA THR A 214 -12.55 9.08 31.23
C THR A 214 -13.14 10.44 30.88
N VAL A 215 -13.83 10.50 29.75
CA VAL A 215 -14.64 11.64 29.32
C VAL A 215 -16.08 11.18 29.33
N SER A 216 -16.91 11.79 30.18
CA SER A 216 -18.32 11.45 30.30
C SER A 216 -19.21 12.56 29.76
N MET A 217 -20.25 12.18 29.01
CA MET A 217 -21.21 13.10 28.41
C MET A 217 -22.62 12.56 28.63
N GLY A 218 -23.57 13.42 29.00
CA GLY A 218 -24.98 13.06 29.12
C GLY A 218 -25.62 12.82 27.76
N ARG A 219 -26.45 11.78 27.65
CA ARG A 219 -27.23 11.41 26.48
C ARG A 219 -28.70 11.32 26.86
N ILE A 220 -29.54 12.18 26.28
CA ILE A 220 -30.98 12.08 26.44
C ILE A 220 -31.45 10.77 25.79
N THR A 221 -32.14 9.94 26.57
CA THR A 221 -32.65 8.62 26.14
C THR A 221 -34.15 8.67 25.90
N THR A 222 -34.88 9.45 26.71
CA THR A 222 -36.31 9.71 26.53
C THR A 222 -36.54 11.20 26.29
N PRO A 223 -36.89 11.61 25.06
CA PRO A 223 -37.22 13.00 24.79
C PRO A 223 -38.59 13.36 25.37
N THR A 224 -38.78 14.62 25.75
CA THR A 224 -40.10 15.16 26.12
C THR A 224 -41.03 15.17 24.92
N THR A 225 -42.31 14.87 25.11
CA THR A 225 -43.30 14.89 24.03
C THR A 225 -44.28 16.05 24.19
N ILE A 226 -44.82 16.52 23.06
CA ILE A 226 -45.94 17.46 23.00
C ILE A 226 -46.99 16.84 22.09
N ALA A 227 -48.23 16.74 22.57
CA ALA A 227 -49.35 16.19 21.80
C ALA A 227 -50.58 17.10 21.90
N ALA A 228 -51.46 17.02 20.91
CA ALA A 228 -52.73 17.75 20.93
C ALA A 228 -53.58 17.31 22.14
N GLN A 229 -54.07 18.27 22.90
CA GLN A 229 -54.98 18.01 24.01
C GLN A 229 -56.33 17.52 23.46
N ASN A 230 -56.85 16.41 23.99
CA ASN A 230 -58.09 15.83 23.50
C ASN A 230 -59.30 16.49 24.18
N GLY A 231 -59.79 17.60 23.62
CA GLY A 231 -60.91 18.37 24.17
C GLY A 231 -60.51 19.30 25.32
N GLU A 232 -61.43 20.19 25.71
CA GLU A 232 -61.22 21.15 26.78
C GLU A 232 -61.23 20.45 28.16
N ASN A 233 -60.38 20.92 29.09
CA ASN A 233 -60.27 20.41 30.47
C ASN A 233 -59.79 18.94 30.61
N THR A 234 -59.12 18.38 29.60
CA THR A 234 -58.51 17.04 29.69
C THR A 234 -57.02 17.10 30.03
N THR A 235 -56.46 16.01 30.55
CA THR A 235 -55.05 15.94 30.91
C THR A 235 -54.16 16.18 29.69
N VAL A 236 -53.21 17.11 29.82
CA VAL A 236 -52.20 17.39 28.79
C VAL A 236 -51.14 16.28 28.79
N SER A 237 -50.53 16.02 27.64
CA SER A 237 -49.41 15.08 27.54
C SER A 237 -48.29 15.48 28.50
N ASN A 238 -47.89 14.54 29.35
CA ASN A 238 -46.69 14.62 30.17
C ASN A 238 -45.80 13.42 29.85
N THR A 239 -44.52 13.66 29.59
CA THR A 239 -43.50 12.63 29.43
C THR A 239 -42.26 13.09 30.16
N ASP A 240 -41.84 12.30 31.15
CA ASP A 240 -40.68 12.63 31.97
C ASP A 240 -39.39 12.41 31.14
N PRO A 241 -38.52 13.43 31.00
CA PRO A 241 -37.25 13.27 30.30
C PRO A 241 -36.30 12.39 31.12
N ASP A 242 -35.55 11.54 30.43
CA ASP A 242 -34.55 10.65 31.03
C ASP A 242 -33.23 10.69 30.24
N ASP A 243 -32.11 10.57 30.93
CA ASP A 243 -30.76 10.61 30.36
C ASP A 243 -29.88 9.44 30.81
N THR A 244 -28.86 9.15 30.01
CA THR A 244 -27.85 8.12 30.28
C THR A 244 -26.47 8.70 30.12
N LEU A 245 -25.52 8.25 30.94
CA LEU A 245 -24.14 8.71 30.87
C LEU A 245 -23.37 7.91 29.81
N LEU A 246 -22.96 8.57 28.72
CA LEU A 246 -21.99 8.01 27.77
C LEU A 246 -20.58 8.26 28.31
N THR A 247 -19.83 7.19 28.57
CA THR A 247 -18.43 7.30 29.03
C THR A 247 -17.50 6.81 27.91
N ALA A 248 -16.54 7.66 27.55
CA ALA A 248 -15.45 7.33 26.64
C ALA A 248 -14.14 7.30 27.43
N ASP A 249 -13.43 6.17 27.38
CA ASP A 249 -12.16 6.02 28.08
C ASP A 249 -11.03 6.72 27.31
N VAL A 250 -10.12 7.36 28.06
CA VAL A 250 -8.86 7.86 27.51
C VAL A 250 -7.92 6.68 27.31
N ARG A 251 -7.56 6.42 26.05
CA ARG A 251 -6.64 5.35 25.64
C ARG A 251 -5.28 5.94 25.26
N THR A 252 -4.25 5.14 25.45
CA THR A 252 -2.87 5.51 25.10
C THR A 252 -2.41 4.67 23.94
N TYR A 253 -2.03 5.31 22.84
CA TYR A 253 -1.37 4.66 21.73
C TYR A 253 0.12 5.00 21.79
N ALA A 254 0.98 3.99 21.76
CA ALA A 254 2.42 4.15 21.88
C ALA A 254 3.16 3.18 20.96
N GLY A 255 4.31 3.60 20.46
CA GLY A 255 5.25 2.79 19.72
C GLY A 255 6.68 3.17 20.08
N PHE A 256 7.61 2.24 19.91
CA PHE A 256 9.02 2.50 20.13
C PHE A 256 9.90 1.87 19.05
N ALA A 257 11.07 2.46 18.82
CA ALA A 257 12.12 1.92 17.99
C ALA A 257 13.45 1.97 18.76
N ASP A 258 14.13 0.82 18.83
CA ASP A 258 15.45 0.70 19.44
C ASP A 258 16.52 0.86 18.36
N LEU A 259 17.41 1.84 18.52
CA LEU A 259 18.51 2.12 17.61
C LEU A 259 19.84 2.12 18.35
N SER A 260 20.91 1.69 17.68
CA SER A 260 22.26 1.83 18.21
C SER A 260 22.64 3.31 18.28
N ARG A 261 23.25 3.73 19.38
CA ARG A 261 23.83 5.07 19.52
C ARG A 261 24.79 5.42 18.38
N GLN A 262 25.55 4.43 17.90
CA GLN A 262 26.49 4.63 16.78
C GLN A 262 25.76 4.93 15.47
N ALA A 263 24.60 4.32 15.25
CA ALA A 263 23.77 4.55 14.07
C ALA A 263 23.13 5.95 14.10
N VAL A 264 22.81 6.46 15.29
CA VAL A 264 22.29 7.83 15.47
C VAL A 264 23.39 8.88 15.37
N GLU A 265 24.57 8.64 15.95
CA GLU A 265 25.67 9.63 15.94
C GLU A 265 26.42 9.69 14.59
N ARG A 266 26.46 8.59 13.84
CA ARG A 266 27.15 8.51 12.54
C ARG A 266 26.21 8.47 11.34
N GLY A 267 24.91 8.33 11.57
CA GLY A 267 23.89 8.38 10.54
C GLY A 267 23.40 9.81 10.31
N GLU A 268 23.19 10.21 9.07
CA GLU A 268 22.86 11.60 8.72
C GLU A 268 21.38 11.94 8.91
N LEU A 269 20.46 10.98 8.74
CA LEU A 269 18.99 11.19 8.82
C LEU A 269 18.24 10.07 9.55
N VAL A 270 18.95 9.19 10.27
CA VAL A 270 18.36 7.97 10.85
C VAL A 270 17.29 8.30 11.89
N ASP A 271 17.50 9.33 12.70
CA ASP A 271 16.56 9.77 13.73
C ASP A 271 15.28 10.40 13.14
N GLN A 272 15.43 11.28 12.16
CA GLN A 272 14.31 11.98 11.52
C GLN A 272 13.40 11.01 10.76
N VAL A 273 13.98 10.04 10.05
CA VAL A 273 13.23 9.01 9.31
C VAL A 273 12.43 8.13 10.27
N VAL A 274 13.05 7.67 11.35
CA VAL A 274 12.37 6.80 12.33
C VAL A 274 11.28 7.55 13.08
N MET A 275 11.47 8.83 13.37
CA MET A 275 10.43 9.65 13.99
C MET A 275 9.24 9.89 13.07
N ALA A 276 9.48 10.18 11.79
CA ALA A 276 8.41 10.32 10.81
C ALA A 276 7.61 9.02 10.67
N ASP A 277 8.29 7.87 10.57
CA ASP A 277 7.65 6.55 10.48
C ASP A 277 6.82 6.20 11.73
N LEU A 278 7.32 6.52 12.92
CA LEU A 278 6.58 6.31 14.17
C LEU A 278 5.32 7.20 14.23
N ALA A 279 5.40 8.46 13.77
CA ALA A 279 4.26 9.35 13.71
C ALA A 279 3.19 8.88 12.71
N THR A 280 3.60 8.43 11.52
CA THR A 280 2.65 7.87 10.54
C THR A 280 2.05 6.54 11.01
N SER A 281 2.81 5.72 11.73
CA SER A 281 2.33 4.49 12.38
C SER A 281 1.29 4.76 13.46
N TYR A 282 1.54 5.77 14.32
CA TYR A 282 0.59 6.21 15.34
C TYR A 282 -0.76 6.59 14.71
N ASN A 283 -0.72 7.41 13.65
CA ASN A 283 -1.92 7.86 12.95
C ASN A 283 -2.71 6.70 12.34
N ALA A 284 -2.03 5.74 11.70
CA ALA A 284 -2.68 4.55 11.14
C ALA A 284 -3.30 3.65 12.21
N ALA A 285 -2.62 3.44 13.32
CA ALA A 285 -3.11 2.63 14.44
C ALA A 285 -4.34 3.27 15.11
N LEU A 286 -4.30 4.59 15.34
CA LEU A 286 -5.41 5.34 15.91
C LEU A 286 -6.65 5.26 15.00
N ASN A 287 -6.47 5.49 13.70
CA ASN A 287 -7.56 5.46 12.74
C ASN A 287 -8.19 4.07 12.61
N SER A 288 -7.37 3.01 12.56
CA SER A 288 -7.86 1.63 12.59
C SER A 288 -8.71 1.33 13.84
N ALA A 289 -8.30 1.85 15.00
CA ALA A 289 -9.06 1.68 16.23
C ALA A 289 -10.37 2.49 16.25
N ILE A 290 -10.41 3.69 15.68
CA ILE A 290 -11.65 4.48 15.53
C ILE A 290 -12.64 3.74 14.61
N VAL A 291 -12.17 3.02 13.61
CA VAL A 291 -13.04 2.27 12.69
C VAL A 291 -13.49 0.93 13.28
N ASN A 292 -12.55 0.12 13.79
CA ASN A 292 -12.77 -1.30 14.11
C ASN A 292 -12.53 -1.68 15.58
N GLY A 293 -12.06 -0.76 16.42
CA GLY A 293 -11.68 -1.07 17.79
C GLY A 293 -12.84 -1.70 18.58
N ASP A 294 -12.53 -2.73 19.35
CA ASP A 294 -13.52 -3.49 20.11
C ASP A 294 -13.93 -2.81 21.43
N GLY A 295 -13.23 -1.73 21.82
CA GLY A 295 -13.42 -1.03 23.09
C GLY A 295 -12.77 -1.75 24.28
N ASN A 296 -12.17 -2.92 24.05
CA ASN A 296 -11.52 -3.76 25.05
C ASN A 296 -9.99 -3.66 24.93
N ASN A 297 -9.27 -4.20 25.93
CA ASN A 297 -7.81 -4.36 25.91
C ASN A 297 -7.02 -3.09 25.56
N GLY A 298 -7.52 -1.90 25.93
CA GLY A 298 -6.83 -0.64 25.65
C GLY A 298 -7.19 0.01 24.31
N THR A 299 -8.11 -0.56 23.52
CA THR A 299 -8.56 0.04 22.26
C THR A 299 -9.78 0.95 22.44
N HIS A 300 -10.00 1.86 21.49
CA HIS A 300 -11.22 2.65 21.37
C HIS A 300 -12.42 1.78 20.98
N LEU A 301 -13.63 2.18 21.38
CA LEU A 301 -14.85 1.59 20.83
C LEU A 301 -15.09 2.15 19.42
N GLY A 302 -14.70 1.39 18.41
CA GLY A 302 -14.76 1.79 17.01
C GLY A 302 -16.20 1.90 16.48
N ILE A 303 -16.36 2.69 15.43
CA ILE A 303 -17.65 3.05 14.81
C ILE A 303 -18.53 1.82 14.54
N ARG A 304 -17.93 0.71 14.10
CA ARG A 304 -18.66 -0.51 13.72
C ARG A 304 -19.21 -1.29 14.92
N ASN A 305 -18.61 -1.15 16.09
CA ASN A 305 -18.96 -1.90 17.29
C ASN A 305 -19.90 -1.11 18.22
N ILE A 306 -20.26 0.13 17.85
CA ILE A 306 -21.22 0.94 18.59
C ILE A 306 -22.59 0.27 18.55
N VAL A 307 -23.22 0.12 19.73
CA VAL A 307 -24.56 -0.45 19.83
C VAL A 307 -25.62 0.56 19.37
N GLY A 308 -26.57 0.09 18.54
CA GLY A 308 -27.68 0.90 18.05
C GLY A 308 -27.42 1.65 16.74
N ILE A 309 -26.32 1.33 16.05
CA ILE A 309 -26.07 1.83 14.68
C ILE A 309 -27.03 1.21 13.67
N ASN A 310 -27.23 1.90 12.55
CA ASN A 310 -28.00 1.37 11.44
C ASN A 310 -27.18 0.33 10.66
N ALA A 311 -27.63 -0.93 10.69
CA ALA A 311 -27.06 -1.97 9.86
C ALA A 311 -27.78 -2.05 8.51
N VAL A 312 -27.00 -2.09 7.43
CA VAL A 312 -27.48 -2.39 6.08
C VAL A 312 -26.71 -3.60 5.56
N THR A 313 -27.42 -4.66 5.21
CA THR A 313 -26.79 -5.87 4.67
C THR A 313 -26.87 -5.90 3.15
N TYR A 314 -25.72 -6.10 2.51
CA TYR A 314 -25.62 -6.38 1.09
C TYR A 314 -25.03 -7.78 0.91
N THR A 315 -25.88 -8.74 0.55
CA THR A 315 -25.51 -10.15 0.33
C THR A 315 -25.77 -10.47 -1.12
N ASP A 316 -24.70 -10.76 -1.84
CA ASP A 316 -24.73 -11.27 -3.21
C ASP A 316 -23.47 -12.12 -3.46
N ALA A 317 -23.59 -13.11 -4.35
CA ALA A 317 -22.48 -13.92 -4.85
C ALA A 317 -21.83 -13.32 -6.11
N SER A 318 -22.55 -12.44 -6.83
CA SER A 318 -22.09 -11.78 -8.06
C SER A 318 -22.27 -10.26 -7.99
N PRO A 319 -21.64 -9.59 -7.01
CA PRO A 319 -21.96 -8.20 -6.69
C PRO A 319 -21.76 -7.25 -7.88
N THR A 320 -22.72 -6.36 -8.09
CA THR A 320 -22.60 -5.25 -9.03
C THR A 320 -22.71 -3.89 -8.35
N VAL A 321 -22.18 -2.82 -8.97
CA VAL A 321 -22.36 -1.45 -8.48
C VAL A 321 -23.82 -0.99 -8.56
N GLY A 322 -24.56 -1.50 -9.55
CA GLY A 322 -26.00 -1.24 -9.69
C GLY A 322 -26.81 -1.70 -8.48
N GLU A 323 -26.38 -2.76 -7.81
CA GLU A 323 -27.00 -3.29 -6.58
C GLU A 323 -26.43 -2.65 -5.31
N LEU A 324 -25.17 -2.19 -5.34
CA LEU A 324 -24.56 -1.44 -4.24
C LEU A 324 -25.24 -0.07 -4.05
N LEU A 325 -25.53 0.66 -5.13
CA LEU A 325 -26.09 2.02 -5.06
C LEU A 325 -27.42 2.10 -4.27
N PRO A 326 -28.41 1.21 -4.47
CA PRO A 326 -29.61 1.15 -3.62
C PRO A 326 -29.32 0.91 -2.14
N LYS A 327 -28.29 0.12 -1.81
CA LYS A 327 -27.90 -0.14 -0.42
C LYS A 327 -27.24 1.07 0.23
N LEU A 328 -26.45 1.82 -0.53
CA LEU A 328 -25.91 3.11 -0.08
C LEU A 328 -27.03 4.15 0.08
N ALA A 329 -28.02 4.16 -0.81
CA ALA A 329 -29.19 5.02 -0.68
C ALA A 329 -30.05 4.68 0.55
N ASP A 330 -30.22 3.39 0.87
CA ASP A 330 -30.85 2.95 2.12
C ASP A 330 -30.06 3.43 3.35
N ALA A 331 -28.72 3.29 3.34
CA ALA A 331 -27.86 3.79 4.42
C ALA A 331 -28.00 5.31 4.62
N VAL A 332 -27.96 6.09 3.54
CA VAL A 332 -28.18 7.55 3.59
C VAL A 332 -29.59 7.88 4.09
N GLY A 333 -30.61 7.18 3.59
CA GLY A 333 -32.01 7.35 3.99
C GLY A 333 -32.25 7.03 5.47
N LYS A 334 -31.58 6.02 6.03
CA LYS A 334 -31.66 5.69 7.46
C LYS A 334 -31.07 6.79 8.35
N VAL A 335 -29.91 7.36 7.96
CA VAL A 335 -29.36 8.52 8.68
C VAL A 335 -30.34 9.70 8.63
N MET A 336 -30.86 10.03 7.44
CA MET A 336 -31.78 11.15 7.28
C MET A 336 -33.12 10.95 8.02
N SER A 337 -33.67 9.74 8.03
CA SER A 337 -34.97 9.46 8.64
C SER A 337 -34.93 9.28 10.16
N GLN A 338 -33.81 8.81 10.72
CA GLN A 338 -33.70 8.58 12.16
C GLN A 338 -32.99 9.70 12.91
N ARG A 339 -31.94 10.28 12.33
CA ARG A 339 -31.18 11.37 12.94
C ARG A 339 -31.74 12.74 12.55
N TYR A 340 -32.52 12.82 11.48
CA TYR A 340 -33.07 14.06 10.92
C TYR A 340 -31.99 15.08 10.52
N THR A 341 -30.83 14.56 10.09
CA THR A 341 -29.69 15.31 9.55
C THR A 341 -29.19 14.64 8.27
N GLY A 342 -28.51 15.40 7.41
CA GLY A 342 -27.81 14.80 6.27
C GLY A 342 -26.48 14.18 6.69
N PRO A 343 -26.10 13.00 6.18
CA PRO A 343 -24.76 12.45 6.40
C PRO A 343 -23.70 13.38 5.81
N THR A 344 -22.58 13.55 6.51
CA THR A 344 -21.50 14.46 6.09
C THR A 344 -20.42 13.76 5.28
N GLY A 345 -20.34 12.43 5.34
CA GLY A 345 -19.37 11.68 4.56
C GLY A 345 -19.70 10.20 4.43
N ILE A 346 -19.16 9.60 3.38
CA ILE A 346 -19.09 8.16 3.16
C ILE A 346 -17.61 7.77 3.22
N VAL A 347 -17.26 6.73 3.97
CA VAL A 347 -15.91 6.18 4.03
C VAL A 347 -15.91 4.80 3.36
N MET A 348 -15.02 4.64 2.38
CA MET A 348 -14.88 3.40 1.60
C MET A 348 -13.43 2.96 1.53
N HIS A 349 -13.22 1.65 1.40
CA HIS A 349 -11.89 1.12 1.15
C HIS A 349 -11.44 1.49 -0.29
N PRO A 350 -10.17 1.90 -0.53
CA PRO A 350 -9.70 2.32 -1.85
C PRO A 350 -9.94 1.29 -2.96
N LYS A 351 -9.79 -0.01 -2.68
CA LYS A 351 -10.06 -1.08 -3.66
C LYS A 351 -11.54 -1.17 -4.05
N LEU A 352 -12.46 -0.96 -3.09
CA LEU A 352 -13.89 -0.97 -3.36
C LEU A 352 -14.28 0.23 -4.23
N TRP A 353 -13.66 1.38 -3.98
CA TRP A 353 -13.84 2.57 -4.82
C TRP A 353 -13.29 2.37 -6.24
N ALA A 354 -12.09 1.82 -6.37
CA ALA A 354 -11.51 1.51 -7.68
C ALA A 354 -12.36 0.51 -8.48
N TRP A 355 -12.88 -0.54 -7.81
CA TRP A 355 -13.85 -1.45 -8.42
C TRP A 355 -15.10 -0.71 -8.89
N ALA A 356 -15.64 0.21 -8.07
CA ALA A 356 -16.84 0.96 -8.40
C ALA A 356 -16.67 1.89 -9.63
N LEU A 357 -15.48 2.49 -9.76
CA LEU A 357 -15.13 3.32 -10.92
C LEU A 357 -14.97 2.53 -12.22
N GLY A 358 -14.59 1.25 -12.13
CA GLY A 358 -14.41 0.37 -13.28
C GLY A 358 -15.71 -0.23 -13.83
N GLN A 359 -16.84 -0.07 -13.14
CA GLN A 359 -18.12 -0.65 -13.58
C GLN A 359 -18.85 0.24 -14.58
N VAL A 360 -19.41 -0.40 -15.60
CA VAL A 360 -20.23 0.23 -16.64
C VAL A 360 -21.61 -0.43 -16.71
N ASP A 361 -22.61 0.29 -17.20
CA ASP A 361 -23.92 -0.27 -17.54
C ASP A 361 -23.86 -1.12 -18.83
N SER A 362 -24.99 -1.70 -19.22
CA SER A 362 -25.12 -2.50 -20.45
C SER A 362 -24.85 -1.72 -21.74
N ASP A 363 -24.91 -0.38 -21.69
CA ASP A 363 -24.63 0.53 -22.81
C ASP A 363 -23.20 1.09 -22.76
N GLY A 364 -22.35 0.61 -21.83
CA GLY A 364 -20.96 1.02 -21.67
C GLY A 364 -20.76 2.36 -20.94
N ARG A 365 -21.78 2.87 -20.24
CA ARG A 365 -21.69 4.14 -19.50
C ARG A 365 -21.18 3.88 -18.08
N PRO A 366 -20.19 4.64 -17.58
CA PRO A 366 -19.72 4.51 -16.20
C PRO A 366 -20.84 4.74 -15.19
N LEU A 367 -20.97 3.83 -14.23
CA LEU A 367 -21.99 3.93 -13.16
C LEU A 367 -21.61 4.94 -12.07
N VAL A 368 -20.31 5.15 -11.87
CA VAL A 368 -19.77 6.15 -10.95
C VAL A 368 -18.83 7.07 -11.71
N VAL A 369 -19.11 8.37 -11.70
CA VAL A 369 -18.23 9.40 -12.25
C VAL A 369 -17.58 10.16 -11.09
N PRO A 370 -16.22 10.28 -11.05
CA PRO A 370 -15.52 10.92 -9.93
C PRO A 370 -15.82 12.42 -9.74
N SER A 371 -16.47 13.11 -10.68
CA SER A 371 -16.72 14.55 -10.63
C SER A 371 -18.21 14.90 -10.76
N GLY A 372 -18.64 15.90 -9.99
CA GLY A 372 -19.99 16.47 -10.04
C GLY A 372 -20.29 17.33 -11.26
N ALA A 373 -19.73 17.01 -12.43
CA ALA A 373 -19.85 17.82 -13.64
C ALA A 373 -20.85 17.22 -14.64
N GLY A 374 -22.14 17.47 -14.39
CA GLY A 374 -23.22 17.37 -15.37
C GLY A 374 -23.56 15.97 -15.92
N PRO A 375 -24.76 15.78 -16.49
CA PRO A 375 -25.12 14.51 -17.12
C PRO A 375 -24.47 14.41 -18.51
N ASN A 376 -23.70 13.34 -18.70
CA ASN A 376 -23.22 12.80 -19.97
C ASN A 376 -21.92 13.42 -20.53
N ASN A 377 -20.93 12.54 -20.71
CA ASN A 377 -19.75 12.70 -21.57
C ASN A 377 -18.70 13.74 -21.16
N ALA A 378 -17.91 13.40 -20.15
CA ALA A 378 -16.48 13.67 -20.19
C ALA A 378 -15.71 12.47 -19.65
N ALA A 379 -15.45 11.47 -20.52
CA ALA A 379 -14.47 10.41 -20.27
C ALA A 379 -13.03 10.96 -20.27
N GLY A 380 -12.81 12.12 -19.63
CA GLY A 380 -11.57 12.87 -19.79
C GLY A 380 -11.41 14.14 -18.95
N ILE A 381 -12.18 14.38 -17.88
CA ILE A 381 -11.76 15.26 -16.78
C ILE A 381 -12.26 14.67 -15.45
N ALA A 382 -11.57 13.64 -14.98
CA ALA A 382 -11.61 13.22 -13.58
C ALA A 382 -10.36 13.79 -12.90
N GLY A 383 -10.53 14.41 -11.72
CA GLY A 383 -9.39 14.49 -10.80
C GLY A 383 -8.94 13.06 -10.50
N ALA A 384 -7.62 12.81 -10.49
CA ALA A 384 -7.10 11.49 -10.16
C ALA A 384 -7.67 11.03 -8.81
N PRO A 385 -7.99 9.73 -8.60
CA PRO A 385 -8.48 9.25 -7.31
C PRO A 385 -7.50 9.64 -6.20
N GLN A 386 -7.98 10.40 -5.22
CA GLN A 386 -7.17 10.93 -4.13
C GLN A 386 -7.42 10.15 -2.84
N TYR A 387 -6.34 9.90 -2.09
CA TYR A 387 -6.39 9.19 -0.81
C TYR A 387 -6.43 10.17 0.36
N GLY A 388 -7.22 9.86 1.39
CA GLY A 388 -7.28 10.68 2.62
C GLY A 388 -8.02 12.03 2.50
N VAL A 389 -8.58 12.31 1.33
CA VAL A 389 -9.43 13.48 1.03
C VAL A 389 -10.66 13.02 0.25
N THR A 390 -11.57 13.94 -0.08
CA THR A 390 -12.77 13.62 -0.87
C THR A 390 -12.38 13.12 -2.27
N ALA A 391 -12.58 11.83 -2.52
CA ALA A 391 -12.28 11.17 -3.79
C ALA A 391 -13.39 11.35 -4.85
N GLY A 392 -14.60 11.68 -4.41
CA GLY A 392 -15.77 11.90 -5.28
C GLY A 392 -17.04 12.12 -4.46
N TYR A 393 -18.18 12.21 -5.14
CA TYR A 393 -19.49 12.32 -4.50
C TYR A 393 -20.38 11.15 -4.94
N LEU A 394 -21.03 10.50 -3.98
CA LEU A 394 -22.08 9.51 -4.23
C LEU A 394 -23.35 9.98 -3.54
N LEU A 395 -24.48 10.01 -4.27
CA LEU A 395 -25.78 10.41 -3.72
C LEU A 395 -25.79 11.82 -3.08
N GLY A 396 -24.90 12.72 -3.56
CA GLY A 396 -24.72 14.06 -3.00
C GLY A 396 -23.87 14.12 -1.72
N VAL A 397 -23.29 13.00 -1.28
CA VAL A 397 -22.44 12.89 -0.08
C VAL A 397 -20.98 12.68 -0.50
N PRO A 398 -20.00 13.39 0.10
CA PRO A 398 -18.59 13.21 -0.24
C PRO A 398 -18.07 11.85 0.23
N VAL A 399 -17.32 11.18 -0.64
CA VAL A 399 -16.67 9.90 -0.36
C VAL A 399 -15.20 10.13 -0.01
N THR A 400 -14.77 9.62 1.14
CA THR A 400 -13.37 9.63 1.59
C THR A 400 -12.83 8.21 1.58
N LEU A 401 -11.61 8.05 1.06
CA LEU A 401 -10.97 6.74 0.98
C LEU A 401 -10.09 6.48 2.20
N ASP A 402 -10.29 5.32 2.81
CA ASP A 402 -9.57 4.90 4.00
C ASP A 402 -9.10 3.44 3.89
N GLY A 403 -7.78 3.25 3.85
CA GLY A 403 -7.13 1.95 3.77
C GLY A 403 -7.06 1.19 5.11
N THR A 404 -7.50 1.80 6.21
CA THR A 404 -7.63 1.10 7.52
C THR A 404 -8.96 0.36 7.66
N LEU A 405 -9.90 0.55 6.72
CA LEU A 405 -11.12 -0.26 6.68
C LEU A 405 -10.75 -1.73 6.50
N PRO A 406 -11.38 -2.64 7.25
CA PRO A 406 -11.03 -4.05 7.22
C PRO A 406 -11.40 -4.63 5.85
N THR A 407 -10.58 -5.53 5.34
CA THR A 407 -10.85 -6.31 4.11
C THR A 407 -10.93 -7.82 4.39
N ASN A 408 -10.98 -8.18 5.67
CA ASN A 408 -10.99 -9.55 6.17
C ASN A 408 -12.30 -9.88 6.91
N LEU A 409 -13.39 -9.21 6.55
CA LEU A 409 -14.70 -9.49 7.13
C LEU A 409 -15.35 -10.69 6.45
N GLY A 410 -16.41 -11.20 7.08
CA GLY A 410 -17.24 -12.27 6.54
C GLY A 410 -16.65 -13.66 6.70
N ALA A 411 -17.42 -14.68 6.32
CA ALA A 411 -16.98 -16.08 6.40
C ALA A 411 -15.81 -16.39 5.45
N GLY A 412 -15.68 -15.63 4.35
CA GLY A 412 -14.61 -15.76 3.36
C GLY A 412 -13.36 -14.92 3.65
N ASN A 413 -13.32 -14.13 4.72
CA ASN A 413 -12.22 -13.20 5.06
C ASN A 413 -11.80 -12.29 3.89
N ASN A 414 -12.76 -11.84 3.09
CA ASN A 414 -12.53 -11.05 1.88
C ASN A 414 -13.55 -9.90 1.72
N GLU A 415 -14.37 -9.67 2.73
CA GLU A 415 -15.36 -8.59 2.72
C GLU A 415 -14.80 -7.32 3.35
N THR A 416 -15.30 -6.18 2.89
CA THR A 416 -15.09 -4.88 3.53
C THR A 416 -16.41 -4.29 4.02
N CYS A 417 -16.35 -3.08 4.56
CA CYS A 417 -17.53 -2.33 4.99
C CYS A 417 -17.49 -0.91 4.43
N VAL A 418 -18.67 -0.32 4.31
CA VAL A 418 -18.83 1.09 3.97
C VAL A 418 -19.51 1.79 5.14
N ILE A 419 -18.95 2.91 5.56
CA ILE A 419 -19.48 3.70 6.68
C ILE A 419 -20.10 4.96 6.09
N VAL A 420 -21.39 5.17 6.35
CA VAL A 420 -22.12 6.41 6.03
C VAL A 420 -22.49 7.05 7.35
N ALA A 421 -21.94 8.22 7.65
CA ALA A 421 -22.17 8.86 8.95
C ALA A 421 -22.28 10.39 8.85
N ASP A 422 -22.95 10.98 9.84
CA ASP A 422 -22.74 12.38 10.19
C ASP A 422 -21.59 12.50 11.19
N PHE A 423 -20.38 12.72 10.68
CA PHE A 423 -19.16 12.83 11.48
C PHE A 423 -19.16 14.02 12.47
N ARG A 424 -20.13 14.96 12.35
CA ARG A 424 -20.32 16.02 13.35
C ARG A 424 -20.81 15.49 14.70
N ASP A 425 -21.43 14.31 14.71
CA ASP A 425 -21.90 13.67 15.93
C ASP A 425 -20.85 12.78 16.60
N LEU A 426 -19.73 12.51 15.91
CA LEU A 426 -18.60 11.70 16.38
C LEU A 426 -17.51 12.62 16.91
N PHE A 427 -17.21 12.55 18.20
CA PHE A 427 -16.16 13.35 18.81
C PHE A 427 -14.87 12.57 18.98
N LEU A 428 -13.76 13.16 18.54
CA LEU A 428 -12.42 12.68 18.79
C LEU A 428 -11.72 13.66 19.73
N PHE A 429 -11.46 13.23 20.96
CA PHE A 429 -10.72 13.99 21.95
C PHE A 429 -9.24 13.68 21.82
N GLU A 430 -8.44 14.69 21.54
CA GLU A 430 -6.98 14.58 21.43
C GLU A 430 -6.32 15.73 22.18
N ASP A 431 -5.07 15.53 22.57
CA ASP A 431 -4.22 16.65 22.97
C ASP A 431 -3.97 17.57 21.75
N ALA A 432 -3.84 18.88 21.99
CA ALA A 432 -4.00 19.97 21.02
C ALA A 432 -3.06 19.94 19.80
N ALA A 433 -2.15 18.95 19.70
CA ALA A 433 -1.23 18.76 18.61
C ALA A 433 -1.64 17.69 17.57
N ALA A 434 -2.71 16.90 17.79
CA ALA A 434 -3.23 15.90 16.84
C ALA A 434 -2.11 15.07 16.16
N SER A 435 -1.08 14.70 16.89
CA SER A 435 0.12 13.94 16.50
C SER A 435 0.78 13.48 17.81
N PRO A 436 1.62 12.42 17.84
CA PRO A 436 2.16 11.88 19.09
C PRO A 436 2.68 13.00 19.97
N ALA A 437 1.98 13.23 21.09
CA ALA A 437 2.12 14.44 21.88
C ALA A 437 3.51 14.53 22.52
N GLN A 438 4.20 13.40 22.67
CA GLN A 438 5.51 13.34 23.29
C GLN A 438 6.40 12.31 22.60
N ILE A 439 7.56 12.80 22.15
CA ILE A 439 8.70 11.98 21.74
C ILE A 439 9.66 11.95 22.92
N ARG A 440 9.99 10.75 23.42
CA ARG A 440 11.02 10.56 24.45
C ARG A 440 12.15 9.70 23.92
N VAL A 441 13.36 10.04 24.33
CA VAL A 441 14.57 9.25 24.05
C VAL A 441 15.10 8.74 25.37
N ASP A 442 14.92 7.45 25.63
CA ASP A 442 15.37 6.81 26.87
C ASP A 442 16.59 5.92 26.58
N GLN A 443 17.60 5.97 27.47
CA GLN A 443 18.71 5.00 27.47
C GLN A 443 18.30 3.78 28.31
N VAL A 444 17.59 2.85 27.68
CA VAL A 444 17.08 1.64 28.36
C VAL A 444 18.15 0.55 28.45
N LEU A 445 19.12 0.53 27.54
CA LEU A 445 20.23 -0.43 27.51
C LEU A 445 21.58 0.31 27.49
N ALA A 446 21.89 1.00 28.60
CA ALA A 446 23.10 1.81 28.74
C ALA A 446 24.39 0.96 28.64
N ASP A 447 24.32 -0.32 28.96
CA ASP A 447 25.40 -1.31 28.84
C ASP A 447 25.64 -1.77 27.39
N GLN A 448 24.65 -1.64 26.51
CA GLN A 448 24.71 -2.04 25.10
C GLN A 448 24.70 -0.84 24.13
N LEU A 449 24.80 0.39 24.63
CA LEU A 449 24.74 1.63 23.84
C LEU A 449 23.47 1.74 22.98
N GLY A 450 22.33 1.28 23.51
CA GLY A 450 21.02 1.39 22.86
C GLY A 450 20.27 2.66 23.23
N LEU A 451 19.69 3.33 22.23
CA LEU A 451 18.75 4.44 22.38
C LEU A 451 17.34 3.98 22.00
N ARG A 452 16.37 4.22 22.88
CA ARG A 452 14.96 3.94 22.60
C ARG A 452 14.23 5.23 22.29
N PHE A 453 13.68 5.30 21.09
CA PHE A 453 12.80 6.36 20.65
C PHE A 453 11.36 5.95 20.90
N VAL A 454 10.64 6.66 21.78
CA VAL A 454 9.24 6.37 22.13
C VAL A 454 8.35 7.50 21.62
N ALA A 455 7.33 7.15 20.85
CA ALA A 455 6.26 8.07 20.45
C ALA A 455 4.95 7.60 21.09
N TYR A 456 4.28 8.48 21.81
CA TYR A 456 2.98 8.16 22.41
C TYR A 456 2.03 9.36 22.45
N GLY A 457 0.73 9.06 22.55
CA GLY A 457 -0.32 10.07 22.66
C GLY A 457 -1.59 9.53 23.30
N TYR A 458 -2.29 10.41 24.00
CA TYR A 458 -3.59 10.13 24.61
C TYR A 458 -4.71 10.58 23.69
N SER A 459 -5.73 9.74 23.55
CA SER A 459 -6.96 10.11 22.86
C SER A 459 -8.16 9.47 23.53
N ALA A 460 -9.36 10.02 23.31
CA ALA A 460 -10.62 9.40 23.67
C ALA A 460 -11.58 9.54 22.49
N PHE A 461 -12.28 8.47 22.12
CA PHE A 461 -13.24 8.50 21.01
C PHE A 461 -14.66 8.29 21.52
N ALA A 462 -15.54 9.24 21.21
CA ALA A 462 -16.94 9.20 21.59
C ALA A 462 -17.85 9.23 20.34
N GLY A 463 -17.93 8.10 19.64
CA GLY A 463 -18.83 7.93 18.51
C GLY A 463 -20.28 7.58 18.88
N GLY A 464 -20.51 7.07 20.09
CA GLY A 464 -21.81 6.53 20.53
C GLY A 464 -22.86 7.56 20.98
N ARG A 465 -22.64 8.85 20.74
CA ARG A 465 -23.56 9.92 21.18
C ARG A 465 -24.91 9.84 20.49
N GLN A 466 -24.90 9.62 19.18
CA GLN A 466 -26.07 9.43 18.34
C GLN A 466 -25.83 8.25 17.39
N PRO A 467 -26.04 7.00 17.84
CA PRO A 467 -25.79 5.82 17.01
C PRO A 467 -26.61 5.82 15.71
N SER A 468 -27.82 6.42 15.71
CA SER A 468 -28.67 6.57 14.52
C SER A 468 -28.07 7.47 13.43
N ALA A 469 -27.06 8.28 13.76
CA ALA A 469 -26.32 9.10 12.79
C ALA A 469 -25.33 8.28 11.95
N ILE A 470 -25.13 7.01 12.28
CA ILE A 470 -24.16 6.10 11.67
C ILE A 470 -24.93 4.95 11.01
N SER A 471 -24.65 4.73 9.73
CA SER A 471 -25.06 3.53 9.00
C SER A 471 -23.85 2.79 8.48
N VAL A 472 -23.79 1.48 8.74
CA VAL A 472 -22.71 0.61 8.27
C VAL A 472 -23.30 -0.40 7.29
N VAL A 473 -22.73 -0.43 6.09
CA VAL A 473 -23.04 -1.41 5.06
C VAL A 473 -22.03 -2.54 5.11
N THR A 474 -22.50 -3.78 5.25
CA THR A 474 -21.68 -5.00 5.36
C THR A 474 -22.31 -6.17 4.60
N GLY A 475 -21.50 -7.16 4.25
CA GLY A 475 -21.94 -8.45 3.72
C GLY A 475 -21.17 -8.87 2.47
N THR A 476 -21.50 -10.07 1.96
CA THR A 476 -20.79 -10.71 0.83
C THR A 476 -20.83 -9.91 -0.46
N GLY A 477 -21.73 -8.94 -0.60
CA GLY A 477 -21.75 -8.05 -1.76
C GLY A 477 -20.61 -7.01 -1.77
N LEU A 478 -19.83 -6.91 -0.69
CA LEU A 478 -18.69 -5.99 -0.54
C LEU A 478 -17.35 -6.75 -0.57
N ILE A 479 -17.21 -7.72 -1.46
CA ILE A 479 -15.94 -8.45 -1.64
C ILE A 479 -14.88 -7.51 -2.23
N VAL A 480 -13.70 -7.54 -1.64
CA VAL A 480 -12.53 -6.83 -2.14
C VAL A 480 -11.63 -7.83 -2.87
N ALA A 481 -11.69 -7.81 -4.20
CA ALA A 481 -10.78 -8.60 -5.06
C ALA A 481 -9.37 -7.99 -5.12
#